data_AF-A0A8H2QIX4-F1
#
_entry.id   AF-A0A8H2QIX4-F1
#
_cell.length_a   1.000
_cell.length_b   1.000
_cell.length_c   1.000
_cell.angle_alpha   90.00
_cell.angle_beta   90.00
_cell.angle_gamma   90.00
#
_symmetry.space_group_name_H-M   'P 1'
#
loop_
_entity.id
_entity.type
_entity.pdbx_description
1 polymer ?
#
loop_
_entity_poly.entity_id
_entity_poly.type
_entity_poly.pdbx_seq_one_letter_code
_entity_poly.pdbx_strand_id
1 'polypeptide(L)'
;MDFEELLKLIKEELIRVLGESYSEYKEETKEDIEAFLAASRVKLERWTTLLVSEDLTVTDYEWLVKSQKDILVLEALYKAGASKRRLGHLKNKIIKTVVDTVVRAVL
;
A
#
# COMPACT_ATOMS: atom_id res chain seq x y z
N MET A 1 -7.59 11.81 13.09
CA MET A 1 -7.99 11.03 11.91
C MET A 1 -8.30 9.63 12.38
N ASP A 2 -9.47 9.12 12.03
CA ASP A 2 -9.78 7.72 12.27
C ASP A 2 -9.14 6.82 11.20
N PHE A 3 -9.22 5.50 11.39
CA PHE A 3 -8.58 4.56 10.47
C PHE A 3 -9.27 4.50 9.09
N GLU A 4 -10.57 4.79 8.97
CA GLU A 4 -11.25 4.80 7.68
C GLU A 4 -10.78 5.96 6.81
N GLU A 5 -10.66 7.14 7.41
CA GLU A 5 -10.08 8.32 6.77
C GLU A 5 -8.64 8.04 6.32
N LEU A 6 -7.83 7.40 7.15
CA LEU A 6 -6.47 7.03 6.81
C LEU A 6 -6.41 6.01 5.67
N LEU A 7 -7.24 4.97 5.70
CA LEU A 7 -7.27 3.96 4.65
C LEU A 7 -7.71 4.56 3.31
N LYS A 8 -8.66 5.50 3.33
CA LYS A 8 -9.06 6.27 2.16
C LYS A 8 -7.89 7.11 1.62
N LEU A 9 -7.17 7.81 2.49
CA LEU A 9 -5.98 8.58 2.10
C LEU A 9 -4.90 7.69 1.47
N ILE A 10 -4.62 6.53 2.07
CA ILE A 10 -3.67 5.54 1.51
C ILE A 10 -4.11 5.12 0.11
N LYS A 11 -5.40 4.80 -0.08
CA LYS A 11 -5.94 4.40 -1.38
C LYS A 11 -5.78 5.50 -2.42
N GLU A 12 -6.13 6.73 -2.09
CA GLU A 12 -6.02 7.88 -2.98
C GLU A 12 -4.57 8.15 -3.38
N GLU A 13 -3.65 8.09 -2.42
CA GLU A 13 -2.22 8.26 -2.66
C GLU A 13 -1.63 7.16 -3.55
N LEU A 14 -2.03 5.90 -3.34
CA LEU A 14 -1.63 4.80 -4.23
C LEU A 14 -2.17 4.99 -5.64
N ILE A 15 -3.45 5.32 -5.81
CA ILE A 15 -4.04 5.56 -7.14
C ILE A 15 -3.33 6.71 -7.85
N ARG A 16 -3.00 7.79 -7.14
CA ARG A 16 -2.26 8.94 -7.68
C ARG A 16 -0.85 8.55 -8.13
N VAL A 17 -0.05 8.04 -7.20
CA VAL A 17 1.37 7.74 -7.42
C VAL A 17 1.59 6.63 -8.46
N LEU A 18 0.64 5.70 -8.57
CA LEU A 18 0.71 4.61 -9.54
C LEU A 18 0.07 4.99 -10.87
N GLY A 19 -1.03 5.76 -10.88
CA GLY A 19 -1.64 6.28 -12.10
C GLY A 19 -0.66 7.11 -12.95
N GLU A 20 0.24 7.86 -12.32
CA GLU A 20 1.31 8.60 -13.00
C GLU A 20 2.39 7.70 -13.63
N SER A 21 2.62 6.50 -13.06
CA SER A 21 3.69 5.59 -13.50
C SER A 21 3.21 4.42 -14.36
N TYR A 22 1.90 4.18 -14.41
CA TYR A 22 1.27 3.01 -15.04
C TYR A 22 -0.05 3.41 -15.71
N SER A 23 -0.06 4.54 -16.43
CA SER A 23 -1.26 5.10 -17.06
C SER A 23 -1.97 4.14 -18.01
N GLU A 24 -1.24 3.21 -18.63
CA GLU A 24 -1.78 2.17 -19.52
C GLU A 24 -2.52 1.03 -18.79
N TYR A 25 -2.39 0.94 -17.46
CA TYR A 25 -2.99 -0.11 -16.62
C TYR A 25 -3.80 0.46 -15.45
N LYS A 26 -4.47 1.59 -15.67
CA LYS A 26 -5.08 2.37 -14.59
C LYS A 26 -6.15 1.60 -13.83
N GLU A 27 -7.00 0.86 -14.53
CA GLU A 27 -8.08 0.08 -13.91
C GLU A 27 -7.54 -1.16 -13.21
N GLU A 28 -6.62 -1.89 -13.83
CA GLU A 28 -5.98 -3.08 -13.23
C GLU A 28 -5.18 -2.72 -11.99
N THR A 29 -4.49 -1.58 -12.02
CA THR A 29 -3.78 -1.05 -10.85
C THR A 29 -4.76 -0.77 -9.71
N LYS A 30 -5.93 -0.21 -10.00
CA LYS A 30 -6.95 0.08 -8.99
C LYS A 30 -7.50 -1.20 -8.38
N GLU A 31 -7.83 -2.20 -9.19
CA GLU A 31 -8.29 -3.52 -8.71
C GLU A 31 -7.26 -4.17 -7.77
N ASP A 32 -5.99 -4.19 -8.18
CA ASP A 32 -4.91 -4.79 -7.38
C ASP A 32 -4.67 -4.01 -6.06
N ILE A 33 -4.74 -2.68 -6.08
CA ILE A 33 -4.66 -1.84 -4.87
C ILE A 33 -5.83 -2.16 -3.93
N GLU A 34 -7.05 -2.23 -4.45
CA GLU A 34 -8.24 -2.50 -3.64
C GLU A 34 -8.16 -3.87 -2.98
N ALA A 35 -7.74 -4.90 -3.73
CA ALA A 35 -7.53 -6.24 -3.20
C ALA A 35 -6.46 -6.25 -2.09
N PHE A 36 -5.33 -5.57 -2.29
CA PHE A 36 -4.27 -5.48 -1.30
C PHE A 36 -4.71 -4.78 -0.02
N LEU A 37 -5.38 -3.64 -0.13
CA LEU A 37 -5.84 -2.87 1.03
C LEU A 37 -6.91 -3.63 1.80
N ALA A 38 -7.81 -4.34 1.11
CA ALA A 38 -8.79 -5.22 1.76
C ALA A 38 -8.10 -6.35 2.54
N ALA A 39 -7.12 -7.02 1.94
CA ALA A 39 -6.37 -8.10 2.58
C ALA A 39 -5.49 -7.62 3.76
N SER A 40 -5.02 -6.38 3.71
CA SER A 40 -4.10 -5.81 4.69
C SER A 40 -4.79 -4.99 5.79
N ARG A 41 -6.09 -4.69 5.63
CA ARG A 41 -6.86 -3.74 6.46
C ARG A 41 -6.63 -3.92 7.96
N VAL A 42 -6.93 -5.11 8.49
CA VAL A 42 -6.85 -5.42 9.92
C VAL A 42 -5.42 -5.23 10.47
N LYS A 43 -4.40 -5.57 9.67
CA LYS A 43 -3.00 -5.42 10.07
C LYS A 43 -2.58 -3.96 10.05
N LEU A 44 -2.95 -3.23 9.00
CA LEU A 44 -2.68 -1.80 8.88
C LEU A 44 -3.32 -1.03 10.03
N GLU A 45 -4.57 -1.36 10.38
CA GLU A 45 -5.26 -0.75 11.52
C GLU A 45 -4.49 -0.97 12.81
N ARG A 46 -4.23 -2.25 13.14
CA ARG A 46 -3.51 -2.62 14.35
C ARG A 46 -2.13 -1.95 14.44
N TRP A 47 -1.34 -2.00 13.38
CA TRP A 47 0.02 -1.46 13.41
C TRP A 47 0.04 0.05 13.45
N THR A 48 -0.91 0.72 12.78
CA THR A 48 -1.04 2.18 12.90
C THR A 48 -1.43 2.57 14.32
N THR A 49 -2.34 1.84 14.97
CA THR A 49 -2.67 2.09 16.39
C THR A 49 -1.43 1.98 17.27
N LEU A 50 -0.63 0.92 17.08
CA LEU A 50 0.60 0.72 17.85
C LEU A 50 1.69 1.76 17.54
N LEU A 51 1.74 2.27 16.30
CA LEU A 51 2.64 3.37 15.93
C LEU A 51 2.25 4.67 16.66
N VAL A 52 0.95 4.98 16.69
CA VAL A 52 0.42 6.19 17.36
C VAL A 52 0.56 6.12 18.88
N SER A 53 0.49 4.92 19.47
CA SER A 53 0.73 4.72 20.90
C SER A 53 2.21 4.65 21.28
N GLU A 54 3.13 4.84 20.32
CA GLU A 54 4.58 4.72 20.48
C GLU A 54 5.06 3.30 20.88
N ASP A 55 4.19 2.29 20.77
CA ASP A 55 4.53 0.87 20.98
C ASP A 55 5.31 0.27 19.78
N LEU A 56 5.29 0.95 18.63
CA LEU A 56 6.14 0.66 17.47
C LEU A 56 6.93 1.90 17.08
N THR A 57 8.21 1.72 16.73
CA THR A 57 8.95 2.76 16.03
C THR A 57 8.53 2.83 14.56
N VAL A 58 8.85 3.93 13.88
CA VAL A 58 8.67 4.06 12.42
C VAL A 58 9.38 2.92 11.66
N THR A 59 10.55 2.51 12.14
CA THR A 59 11.32 1.40 11.56
C THR A 59 10.58 0.07 11.69
N ASP A 60 9.98 -0.20 12.85
CA ASP A 60 9.21 -1.42 13.08
C ASP A 60 7.96 -1.44 12.21
N TYR A 61 7.26 -0.30 12.13
CA TYR A 61 6.10 -0.15 11.26
C TYR A 61 6.46 -0.42 9.79
N GLU A 62 7.54 0.19 9.30
CA GLU A 62 8.02 -0.03 7.93
C GLU A 62 8.34 -1.52 7.68
N TRP A 63 8.99 -2.18 8.64
CA TRP A 63 9.31 -3.60 8.55
C TRP A 63 8.04 -4.47 8.46
N LEU A 64 7.03 -4.17 9.28
CA LEU A 64 5.76 -4.87 9.27
C LEU A 64 5.00 -4.67 7.97
N VAL A 65 4.92 -3.45 7.44
CA VAL A 65 4.28 -3.21 6.13
C VAL A 65 5.04 -3.91 5.02
N LYS A 66 6.39 -3.89 5.03
CA LYS A 66 7.22 -4.64 4.07
C LYS A 66 6.95 -6.14 4.08
N SER A 67 6.63 -6.74 5.23
CA SER A 67 6.26 -8.16 5.33
C SER A 67 5.00 -8.51 4.54
N GLN A 68 4.17 -7.52 4.18
CA GLN A 68 2.96 -7.74 3.37
C GLN A 68 3.24 -7.81 1.86
N LYS A 69 4.50 -7.72 1.42
CA LYS A 69 4.86 -7.78 0.01
C LYS A 69 4.49 -9.10 -0.67
N ASP A 70 4.52 -10.20 0.06
CA ASP A 70 4.18 -11.53 -0.48
C ASP A 70 2.68 -11.70 -0.69
N ILE A 71 1.84 -11.03 0.12
CA ILE A 71 0.38 -11.03 -0.06
C ILE A 71 -0.09 -10.00 -1.11
N LEU A 72 0.77 -9.04 -1.48
CA LEU A 72 0.50 -8.10 -2.57
C LEU A 72 0.63 -8.83 -3.91
N VAL A 73 -0.45 -9.49 -4.33
CA VAL A 73 -0.56 -10.13 -5.65
C VAL A 73 -1.12 -9.09 -6.63
N LEU A 74 -0.34 -8.77 -7.66
CA LEU A 74 -0.72 -7.82 -8.71
C LEU A 74 -1.30 -8.60 -9.90
N GLU A 75 -2.42 -9.28 -9.66
CA GLU A 75 -3.00 -10.29 -10.55
C GLU A 75 -3.62 -9.65 -11.79
N ALA A 76 -4.33 -8.54 -11.62
CA ALA A 76 -4.96 -7.83 -12.75
C ALA A 76 -3.87 -7.29 -13.69
N LEU A 77 -2.84 -6.65 -13.12
CA LEU A 77 -1.69 -6.17 -13.89
C LEU A 77 -0.91 -7.29 -14.59
N TYR A 78 -0.74 -8.44 -13.92
CA TYR A 78 -0.10 -9.59 -14.53
C TYR A 78 -0.90 -10.10 -15.74
N LYS A 79 -2.22 -10.19 -15.62
CA LYS A 79 -3.13 -10.58 -16.73
C LYS A 79 -3.12 -9.56 -17.87
N ALA A 80 -2.97 -8.28 -17.57
CA ALA A 80 -2.81 -7.22 -18.57
C ALA A 80 -1.42 -7.20 -19.25
N GLY A 81 -0.52 -8.14 -18.90
CA GLY A 81 0.77 -8.32 -19.57
C GLY A 81 1.93 -7.57 -18.91
N ALA A 82 1.75 -7.02 -17.71
CA ALA A 82 2.86 -6.38 -17.00
C ALA A 82 3.97 -7.39 -16.67
N SER A 83 5.21 -7.06 -17.04
CA SER A 83 6.35 -7.95 -16.81
C SER A 83 6.63 -8.16 -15.31
N LYS A 84 7.18 -9.32 -14.94
CA LYS A 84 7.58 -9.64 -13.55
C LYS A 84 8.48 -8.57 -12.94
N ARG A 85 9.42 -8.00 -13.71
CA ARG A 85 10.31 -6.92 -13.26
C ARG A 85 9.50 -5.68 -12.90
N ARG A 86 8.57 -5.29 -13.79
CA ARG A 86 7.69 -4.13 -13.60
C ARG A 86 6.78 -4.30 -12.36
N LEU A 87 6.19 -5.48 -12.20
CA LEU A 87 5.41 -5.82 -11.01
C LEU A 87 6.27 -5.74 -9.74
N GLY A 88 7.50 -6.25 -9.75
CA GLY A 88 8.42 -6.17 -8.61
C GLY A 88 8.73 -4.73 -8.17
N HIS A 89 8.99 -3.83 -9.13
CA HIS A 89 9.17 -2.40 -8.84
C HIS A 89 7.89 -1.76 -8.29
N LEU A 90 6.74 -2.11 -8.85
CA LEU A 90 5.45 -1.61 -8.40
C LEU A 90 5.15 -2.02 -6.96
N LYS A 91 5.40 -3.28 -6.59
CA LYS A 91 5.27 -3.74 -5.20
C LYS A 91 6.10 -2.90 -4.24
N ASN A 92 7.36 -2.61 -4.60
CA ASN A 92 8.22 -1.76 -3.75
C ASN A 92 7.64 -0.34 -3.61
N LYS A 93 7.10 0.22 -4.71
CA LYS A 93 6.51 1.56 -4.70
C LYS A 93 5.25 1.60 -3.83
N ILE A 94 4.38 0.60 -3.92
CA ILE A 94 3.17 0.47 -3.09
C ILE A 94 3.53 0.45 -1.61
N ILE A 95 4.43 -0.44 -1.20
CA ILE A 95 4.86 -0.54 0.21
C ILE A 95 5.42 0.79 0.72
N LYS A 96 6.30 1.43 -0.07
CA LYS A 96 6.87 2.73 0.30
C LYS A 96 5.81 3.81 0.44
N THR A 97 4.87 3.90 -0.51
CA THR A 97 3.77 4.88 -0.45
C THR A 97 2.88 4.67 0.77
N VAL A 98 2.54 3.42 1.12
CA VAL A 98 1.76 3.15 2.34
C VAL A 98 2.48 3.68 3.58
N VAL A 99 3.77 3.35 3.73
CA VAL A 99 4.57 3.80 4.89
C VAL A 99 4.68 5.32 4.93
N ASP A 100 5.08 5.95 3.83
CA ASP A 100 5.27 7.40 3.75
C ASP A 100 3.94 8.15 4.01
N THR A 101 2.80 7.61 3.55
CA THR A 101 1.49 8.21 3.77
C THR A 101 1.06 8.08 5.23
N VAL A 102 1.21 6.90 5.84
CA VAL A 102 0.80 6.69 7.23
C VAL A 102 1.65 7.53 8.18
N VAL A 103 2.97 7.48 8.04
CA VAL A 103 3.89 8.26 8.88
C VAL A 103 3.55 9.75 8.82
N ARG A 104 3.35 10.31 7.62
CA ARG A 104 2.98 11.71 7.44
C ARG A 104 1.61 12.07 8.03
N ALA A 105 0.69 11.12 8.02
CA ALA A 105 -0.70 11.35 8.42
C ALA A 105 -0.90 11.31 9.93
N VAL A 106 -0.08 10.54 10.66
CA VAL A 106 -0.31 10.24 12.09
C VAL A 106 0.82 10.68 13.02
N LEU A 107 1.99 11.06 12.50
CA LEU A 107 3.13 11.62 13.25
C LEU A 107 3.42 13.05 12.79
#